data_AF-A0A8T4YDW3-F1
#
_entry.id   AF-A0A8T4YDW3-F1
#
_cell.length_a   1.000
_cell.length_b   1.000
_cell.length_c   1.000
_cell.angle_alpha   90.00
_cell.angle_beta   90.00
_cell.angle_gamma   90.00
#
_symmetry.space_group_name_H-M   'P 1'
#
loop_
_entity.id
_entity.type
_entity.pdbx_description
1 polymer ?
#
loop_
_entity_poly.entity_id
_entity_poly.type
_entity_poly.pdbx_seq_one_letter_code
_entity_poly.pdbx_strand_id
1 'polypeptide(L)'
;APRIEDVESWSRLTPLDLYRLLPKTNCKECSEDTCMALAAKVLSGEKLLKDCKPLSKPENRKILGEFRRRLGDRALKALGWE
;
A
#
# COMPACT_ATOMS: atom_id res chain seq x y z
N ALA A 1 8.55 -17.28 -21.82
CA ALA A 1 8.92 -16.29 -20.80
C ALA A 1 7.83 -15.22 -20.76
N PRO A 2 7.32 -14.80 -19.58
CA PRO A 2 6.38 -13.70 -19.53
C PRO A 2 7.02 -12.44 -20.12
N ARG A 3 6.26 -11.66 -20.88
CA ARG A 3 6.77 -10.44 -21.52
C ARG A 3 7.16 -9.47 -20.40
N ILE A 4 8.33 -8.83 -20.53
CA ILE A 4 8.86 -7.89 -19.52
C ILE A 4 7.89 -6.70 -19.29
N GLU A 5 6.98 -6.44 -20.25
CA GLU A 5 5.88 -5.47 -20.14
C GLU A 5 4.80 -5.87 -19.11
N ASP A 6 4.71 -7.16 -18.75
CA ASP A 6 3.82 -7.69 -17.71
C ASP A 6 4.46 -7.65 -16.31
N VAL A 7 5.69 -7.13 -16.16
CA VAL A 7 6.28 -6.81 -14.85
C VAL A 7 5.66 -5.48 -14.40
N GLU A 8 4.48 -5.64 -13.82
CA GLU A 8 3.41 -4.68 -13.62
C GLU A 8 3.82 -3.33 -12.99
N SER A 9 3.06 -2.30 -13.34
CA SER A 9 3.18 -0.87 -12.96
C SER A 9 3.44 -0.58 -11.46
N TRP A 10 3.15 -1.51 -10.55
CA TRP A 10 3.39 -1.36 -9.11
C TRP A 10 4.85 -1.63 -8.69
N SER A 11 5.65 -2.31 -9.52
CA SER A 11 7.09 -2.53 -9.29
C SER A 11 7.90 -1.23 -9.25
N ARG A 12 7.35 -0.13 -9.78
CA ARG A 12 7.96 1.22 -9.75
C ARG A 12 7.50 2.06 -8.57
N LEU A 13 6.65 1.54 -7.68
CA LEU A 13 6.24 2.27 -6.49
C LEU A 13 7.43 2.49 -5.57
N THR A 14 7.63 3.74 -5.17
CA THR A 14 8.56 4.05 -4.08
C THR A 14 7.83 3.98 -2.73
N PRO A 15 8.55 3.78 -1.61
CA PRO A 15 7.96 3.87 -0.27
C PRO A 15 7.23 5.20 -0.04
N LEU A 16 7.71 6.29 -0.65
CA LEU A 16 7.06 7.60 -0.59
C LEU A 16 5.71 7.61 -1.31
N ASP A 17 5.60 6.94 -2.46
CA ASP A 17 4.34 6.87 -3.20
C ASP A 17 3.28 6.07 -2.45
N LEU A 18 3.67 4.92 -1.86
CA LEU A 18 2.77 4.16 -1.01
C LEU A 18 2.41 4.93 0.27
N TYR A 19 3.38 5.58 0.92
CA TYR A 19 3.14 6.44 2.09
C TYR A 19 2.13 7.55 1.81
N ARG A 20 2.15 8.14 0.60
CA ARG A 20 1.17 9.16 0.20
C ARG A 20 -0.26 8.64 0.19
N LEU A 21 -0.43 7.33 -0.01
CA LEU A 21 -1.69 6.58 0.00
C LEU A 21 -1.95 5.84 1.33
N LEU A 22 -1.34 6.31 2.43
CA LEU A 22 -1.66 5.86 3.79
C LEU A 22 -2.36 6.97 4.60
N PRO A 23 -3.01 6.64 5.73
CA PRO A 23 -3.63 7.64 6.61
C PRO A 23 -2.64 8.57 7.35
N LYS A 24 -1.33 8.25 7.34
CA LYS A 24 -0.23 9.06 7.92
C LYS A 24 -0.40 9.43 9.41
N THR A 25 -1.10 8.59 10.17
CA THR A 25 -1.34 8.83 11.59
C THR A 25 -0.19 8.39 12.50
N ASN A 26 0.76 7.59 11.99
CA ASN A 26 1.81 6.93 12.77
C ASN A 26 1.28 6.23 14.04
N CYS A 27 0.06 5.68 13.96
CA CYS A 27 -0.65 5.09 15.10
C CYS A 27 0.01 3.85 15.73
N LYS A 28 0.95 3.21 15.04
CA LYS A 28 1.61 1.95 15.43
C LYS A 28 0.68 0.73 15.60
N GLU A 29 -0.58 0.81 15.15
CA GLU A 29 -1.54 -0.31 15.18
C GLU A 29 -1.11 -1.53 14.32
N CYS A 30 -0.09 -1.35 13.46
CA CYS A 30 0.53 -2.40 12.62
C CYS A 30 1.91 -2.89 13.12
N SER A 31 2.31 -2.44 14.32
CA SER A 31 3.62 -2.70 14.96
C SER A 31 4.82 -2.07 14.24
N GLU A 32 4.60 -1.04 13.42
CA GLU A 32 5.65 -0.22 12.81
C GLU A 32 5.69 1.17 13.43
N ASP A 33 6.88 1.73 13.62
CA ASP A 33 7.05 3.03 14.28
C ASP A 33 6.50 4.21 13.49
N THR A 34 6.48 4.10 12.15
CA THR A 34 5.96 5.14 11.26
C THR A 34 5.20 4.51 10.10
N CYS A 35 4.28 5.28 9.50
CA CYS A 35 3.62 4.89 8.25
C CYS A 35 4.62 4.73 7.09
N MET A 36 5.76 5.44 7.13
CA MET A 36 6.82 5.29 6.13
C MET A 36 7.50 3.91 6.26
N ALA A 37 7.76 3.45 7.49
CA ALA A 37 8.31 2.12 7.74
C ALA A 37 7.37 1.02 7.24
N LEU A 38 6.06 1.16 7.52
CA LEU A 38 5.06 0.27 6.95
C LEU A 38 5.08 0.27 5.41
N ALA A 39 5.13 1.44 4.78
CA ALA A 39 5.16 1.55 3.32
C ALA A 39 6.39 0.84 2.71
N ALA A 40 7.57 1.02 3.30
CA ALA A 40 8.78 0.32 2.85
C ALA A 40 8.63 -1.20 2.99
N LYS A 41 8.15 -1.67 4.15
CA LYS A 41 7.97 -3.11 4.42
C LYS A 41 6.92 -3.76 3.53
N VAL A 42 5.83 -3.06 3.22
CA VAL A 42 4.82 -3.55 2.28
C VAL A 42 5.41 -3.73 0.88
N LEU A 43 6.22 -2.79 0.40
CA LEU A 43 6.87 -2.91 -0.92
C LEU A 43 7.95 -3.99 -0.95
N SER A 44 8.61 -4.26 0.18
CA SER A 44 9.57 -5.38 0.30
C SER A 44 8.91 -6.75 0.46
N GLY A 45 7.59 -6.81 0.71
CA GLY A 45 6.85 -8.04 1.00
C GLY A 45 6.92 -8.53 2.45
N GLU A 46 7.61 -7.81 3.35
CA GLU A 46 7.67 -8.14 4.79
C GLU A 46 6.36 -7.91 5.53
N LYS A 47 5.49 -7.02 5.02
CA LYS A 47 4.19 -6.65 5.60
C LYS A 47 3.11 -6.59 4.52
N LEU A 48 1.84 -6.66 4.94
CA LEU A 48 0.71 -6.54 4.03
C LEU A 48 -0.01 -5.21 4.25
N LEU A 49 -0.58 -4.64 3.19
CA LEU A 49 -1.30 -3.37 3.29
C LEU A 49 -2.49 -3.44 4.27
N LYS A 50 -3.14 -4.60 4.38
CA LYS A 50 -4.22 -4.87 5.36
C LYS A 50 -3.78 -4.85 6.83
N ASP A 51 -2.47 -4.84 7.10
CA ASP A 51 -1.97 -4.66 8.46
C ASP A 51 -2.21 -3.23 8.96
N CYS A 52 -2.39 -2.26 8.06
CA CYS A 52 -2.78 -0.89 8.40
C CYS A 52 -4.26 -0.83 8.85
N LYS A 53 -4.53 -1.10 10.13
CA LYS A 53 -5.90 -1.07 10.70
C LYS A 53 -6.65 0.24 10.45
N PRO A 54 -6.03 1.44 10.52
CA PRO A 54 -6.74 2.68 10.19
C PRO A 54 -7.20 2.77 8.74
N LEU A 55 -6.50 2.12 7.79
CA LEU A 55 -6.83 2.20 6.36
C LEU A 55 -8.19 1.57 6.04
N SER A 56 -8.66 0.61 6.85
CA SER A 56 -9.98 -0.01 6.72
C SER A 56 -11.11 0.83 7.33
N LYS A 57 -10.80 1.90 8.07
CA LYS A 57 -11.82 2.70 8.77
C LYS A 57 -12.64 3.54 7.78
N PRO A 58 -13.96 3.76 8.02
CA PRO A 58 -14.85 4.50 7.13
C PRO A 58 -14.36 5.87 6.68
N GLU A 59 -13.68 6.59 7.57
CA GLU A 59 -13.09 7.90 7.33
C GLU A 59 -11.97 7.88 6.27
N ASN A 60 -11.28 6.74 6.11
CA ASN A 60 -10.15 6.57 5.19
C ASN A 60 -10.56 5.91 3.86
N ARG A 61 -11.85 5.65 3.62
CA ARG A 61 -12.33 5.03 2.36
C ARG A 61 -11.88 5.79 1.10
N LYS A 62 -11.74 7.11 1.18
CA LYS A 62 -11.28 7.94 0.06
C LYS A 62 -9.85 7.58 -0.37
N ILE A 63 -8.99 7.18 0.57
CA ILE A 63 -7.60 6.78 0.31
C ILE A 63 -7.56 5.51 -0.55
N LEU A 64 -8.36 4.49 -0.19
CA LEU A 64 -8.49 3.27 -1.01
C LEU A 64 -9.07 3.55 -2.39
N GLY A 65 -10.03 4.48 -2.49
CA GLY A 65 -10.55 4.95 -3.76
C GLY A 65 -9.47 5.61 -4.63
N GLU A 66 -8.60 6.42 -4.03
CA GLU A 66 -7.46 7.03 -4.73
C GLU A 66 -6.44 5.97 -5.16
N PHE A 67 -6.16 5.00 -4.29
CA PHE A 67 -5.26 3.88 -4.59
C PHE A 67 -5.71 3.14 -5.85
N ARG A 68 -6.99 2.74 -5.91
CA ARG A 68 -7.56 2.07 -7.10
C ARG A 68 -7.45 2.92 -8.36
N ARG A 69 -7.76 4.21 -8.26
CA ARG A 69 -7.67 5.11 -9.42
C ARG A 69 -6.24 5.29 -9.94
N ARG A 70 -5.25 5.30 -9.04
CA ARG A 70 -3.85 5.58 -9.40
C ARG A 70 -3.07 4.33 -9.80
N LEU A 71 -3.33 3.21 -9.13
CA LEU A 71 -2.50 2.00 -9.21
C LEU A 71 -3.28 0.78 -9.74
N GLY A 72 -4.61 0.83 -9.73
CA GLY A 72 -5.48 -0.26 -10.14
C GLY A 72 -5.67 -1.34 -9.06
N ASP A 73 -6.69 -2.17 -9.25
CA ASP A 73 -7.03 -3.24 -8.30
C ASP A 73 -5.96 -4.34 -8.23
N ARG A 74 -5.25 -4.61 -9.33
CA ARG A 74 -4.16 -5.61 -9.34
C ARG A 74 -3.03 -5.23 -8.38
N ALA A 75 -2.63 -3.96 -8.37
CA ALA A 75 -1.61 -3.47 -7.44
C ALA A 75 -2.08 -3.56 -5.98
N LEU A 76 -3.34 -3.20 -5.74
CA LEU A 76 -3.96 -3.26 -4.41
C LEU A 76 -3.93 -4.70 -3.85
N LYS A 77 -4.27 -5.68 -4.69
CA LYS A 77 -4.21 -7.11 -4.38
C LYS A 77 -2.77 -7.60 -4.19
N ALA A 78 -1.85 -7.21 -5.08
CA ALA A 78 -0.44 -7.60 -4.99
C ALA A 78 0.22 -7.13 -3.69
N LEU A 79 -0.19 -5.97 -3.16
CA LEU A 79 0.30 -5.41 -1.90
C LEU A 79 -0.44 -5.96 -0.66
N GLY A 80 -1.29 -6.98 -0.83
CA GLY A 80 -1.91 -7.69 0.28
C GLY A 80 -3.09 -6.96 0.93
N TRP A 81 -3.84 -6.16 0.18
CA TRP A 81 -5.09 -5.58 0.67
C TRP A 81 -6.26 -6.58 0.69
N GLU A 82 -6.29 -7.52 -0.26
CA GLU A 82 -7.29 -8.60 -0.36
C GLU A 82 -6.80 -9.90 0.29
#